data_AF-A0A1G1WHV5-F1
#
_entry.id   AF-A0A1G1WHV5-F1
#
_cell.length_a   1.000
_cell.length_b   1.000
_cell.length_c   1.000
_cell.angle_alpha   90.00
_cell.angle_beta   90.00
_cell.angle_gamma   90.00
#
_symmetry.space_group_name_H-M   'P 1'
#
loop_
_entity.id
_entity.type
_entity.pdbx_description
1 polymer ?
#
loop_
_entity_poly.entity_id
_entity_poly.type
_entity_poly.pdbx_seq_one_letter_code
_entity_poly.pdbx_strand_id
1 'polypeptide(L)'
;MGNFFKKYWWVLLVIIFLLILIIVWLLFINTGKKKAEVTTSQATQSAEATKSATPSSQPVEKTESDEVLLKKAVSEKTGIAIDTIVVEVSENTGKYAKGLVSAKGETVGGGYWLAVKTSGKWTIVYDGQSTPECSQVDPPGFPASMVPECFDASGNLVTRK
;
A
#
# COMPACT_ATOMS: atom_id res chain seq x y z
N MET A 1 30.49 1.41 52.18
CA MET A 1 29.78 2.45 51.39
C MET A 1 29.73 2.09 49.90
N GLY A 2 29.26 0.88 49.52
CA GLY A 2 29.36 0.38 48.13
C GLY A 2 28.04 0.21 47.37
N ASN A 3 26.92 0.01 48.08
CA ASN A 3 25.64 -0.37 47.44
C ASN A 3 24.76 0.84 47.08
N PHE A 4 24.99 2.00 47.69
CA PHE A 4 24.23 3.21 47.41
C PHE A 4 24.68 3.86 46.10
N PHE A 5 25.99 3.98 45.88
CA PHE A 5 26.56 4.50 44.63
C PHE A 5 26.19 3.65 43.41
N LYS A 6 26.16 2.32 43.52
CA LYS A 6 25.84 1.42 42.40
C LYS A 6 24.37 1.52 41.96
N LYS A 7 23.45 1.73 42.90
CA LYS A 7 22.01 1.91 42.60
C LYS A 7 21.74 3.26 41.94
N TYR A 8 22.35 4.34 42.43
CA TYR A 8 22.23 5.66 41.79
C TYR A 8 22.95 5.72 40.43
N TRP A 9 24.06 5.02 40.27
CA TRP A 9 24.74 4.89 38.98
C TRP A 9 23.87 4.18 37.95
N TRP A 10 23.21 3.09 38.33
CA TRP A 10 22.30 2.37 37.42
C TRP A 10 21.09 3.22 37.02
N VAL A 11 20.50 3.97 37.96
CA VAL A 11 19.42 4.91 37.67
C VAL A 11 19.89 6.04 36.74
N LEU A 12 21.11 6.56 36.95
CA LEU A 12 21.69 7.60 36.10
C LEU A 12 21.95 7.10 34.66
N LEU A 13 22.40 5.85 34.49
CA LEU A 13 22.56 5.23 33.17
C LEU A 13 21.23 5.06 32.45
N VAL A 14 20.16 4.67 33.16
CA VAL A 14 18.82 4.54 32.57
C VAL A 14 18.29 5.92 32.13
N ILE A 15 18.49 6.97 32.92
CA ILE A 15 18.08 8.34 32.56
C ILE A 15 18.85 8.83 31.33
N ILE A 16 20.17 8.62 31.28
CA ILE A 16 21.00 9.00 30.12
C ILE A 16 20.55 8.24 28.87
N PHE A 17 20.25 6.94 28.98
CA PHE A 17 19.75 6.15 27.87
C PHE A 17 18.42 6.68 27.33
N LEU A 18 17.48 7.04 28.21
CA LEU A 18 16.21 7.65 27.81
C LEU A 18 16.40 9.01 27.12
N LEU A 19 17.34 9.84 27.60
CA LEU A 19 17.66 11.12 26.95
C LEU A 19 18.26 10.92 25.55
N ILE A 20 19.13 9.92 25.37
CA ILE A 20 19.72 9.60 24.06
C ILE A 20 18.62 9.15 23.08
N LEU A 21 17.67 8.31 23.50
CA LEU A 21 16.55 7.90 22.65
C LEU A 21 15.70 9.09 22.21
N ILE A 22 15.44 10.05 23.09
CA ILE A 22 14.70 11.28 22.76
C ILE A 22 15.49 12.15 21.76
N ILE A 23 16.80 12.29 21.94
CA ILE A 23 17.66 13.08 21.03
C ILE A 23 17.70 12.43 19.64
N VAL A 24 17.87 11.10 19.55
CA VAL A 24 17.85 10.37 18.27
C VAL A 24 16.50 10.53 17.56
N TRP A 25 15.39 10.47 18.30
CA TRP A 25 14.05 10.70 17.75
C TRP A 25 13.88 12.13 17.21
N LEU A 26 14.36 13.15 17.94
CA LEU A 26 14.32 14.54 17.47
C LEU A 26 15.18 14.77 16.22
N LEU A 27 16.35 14.13 16.12
CA LEU A 27 17.19 14.18 14.92
C LEU A 27 16.52 13.49 13.73
N PHE A 28 15.81 12.38 13.95
CA PHE A 28 15.06 11.69 12.90
C PHE A 28 13.87 12.51 12.39
N ILE A 29 13.17 13.25 13.27
CA ILE A 29 12.07 14.14 12.87
C ILE A 29 12.58 15.35 12.06
N ASN A 30 13.71 15.92 12.45
CA ASN A 30 14.25 17.10 11.77
C ASN A 30 14.96 16.82 10.44
N THR A 31 15.33 15.57 10.15
CA THR A 31 16.03 15.20 8.90
C THR A 31 15.10 14.96 7.71
N GLY A 32 13.77 14.98 7.91
CA GLY A 32 12.76 14.75 6.85
C GLY A 32 12.22 15.98 6.10
N LYS A 33 12.71 17.21 6.36
CA LYS A 33 12.21 18.43 5.71
C LYS A 33 13.18 18.97 4.65
N LYS A 34 13.22 18.36 3.47
CA LYS A 34 13.65 19.01 2.23
C LYS A 34 12.43 19.13 1.31
N LYS A 35 11.86 20.34 1.26
CA LYS A 35 10.75 20.73 0.41
C LYS A 35 11.14 20.57 -1.07
N ALA A 36 10.30 19.90 -1.85
CA ALA A 36 10.26 20.11 -3.29
C ALA A 36 9.57 21.45 -3.57
N GLU A 37 10.23 22.25 -4.38
CA GLU A 37 9.85 23.60 -4.79
C GLU A 37 8.73 23.52 -5.84
N VAL A 38 7.68 24.31 -5.62
CA VAL A 38 6.54 24.49 -6.50
C VAL A 38 6.94 25.51 -7.57
N THR A 39 7.12 25.08 -8.80
CA THR A 39 7.13 25.98 -9.96
C THR A 39 5.71 26.15 -10.47
N THR A 40 5.15 27.30 -10.13
CA THR A 40 4.01 27.96 -10.76
C THR A 40 4.13 27.94 -12.29
N SER A 41 3.11 27.40 -12.96
CA SER A 41 2.71 27.87 -14.29
C SER A 41 1.19 27.80 -14.40
N GLN A 42 0.57 28.96 -14.24
CA GLN A 42 -0.82 29.24 -14.58
C GLN A 42 -0.92 29.62 -16.06
N ALA A 43 -1.94 29.08 -16.74
CA ALA A 43 -2.79 29.78 -17.71
C ALA A 43 -4.10 28.96 -17.83
N THR A 44 -5.19 29.34 -17.17
CA THR A 44 -6.25 30.29 -17.59
C THR A 44 -7.32 29.64 -18.48
N GLN A 45 -8.47 29.39 -17.84
CA GLN A 45 -9.87 29.61 -18.27
C GLN A 45 -10.26 29.39 -19.74
N SER A 46 -11.36 28.64 -19.98
CA SER A 46 -12.62 29.22 -20.48
C SER A 46 -13.76 28.20 -20.61
N ALA A 47 -14.92 28.61 -20.09
CA ALA A 47 -16.30 28.32 -20.53
C ALA A 47 -16.87 26.88 -20.55
N GLU A 48 -17.65 26.58 -19.50
CA GLU A 48 -19.12 26.41 -19.52
C GLU A 48 -19.81 25.84 -20.79
N ALA A 49 -20.47 24.68 -20.63
CA ALA A 49 -21.79 24.43 -21.23
C ALA A 49 -22.56 23.33 -20.48
N THR A 50 -23.66 23.73 -19.84
CA THR A 50 -24.76 22.87 -19.41
C THR A 50 -25.62 22.46 -20.60
N LYS A 51 -25.96 21.17 -20.71
CA LYS A 51 -27.17 20.54 -21.33
C LYS A 51 -26.80 19.08 -21.64
N SER A 52 -27.66 18.07 -21.56
CA SER A 52 -29.02 17.84 -21.08
C SER A 52 -29.18 16.32 -21.18
N ALA A 53 -29.89 15.71 -20.25
CA ALA A 53 -30.16 14.28 -20.25
C ALA A 53 -30.90 13.82 -21.52
N THR A 54 -30.59 12.63 -22.00
CA THR A 54 -31.54 11.77 -22.74
C THR A 54 -31.39 10.35 -22.18
N PRO A 55 -32.44 9.79 -21.57
CA PRO A 55 -32.40 8.44 -21.02
C PRO A 55 -32.56 7.44 -22.16
N SER A 56 -31.47 6.74 -22.50
CA SER A 56 -31.56 5.53 -23.31
C SER A 56 -31.76 4.35 -22.36
N SER A 57 -33.03 3.96 -22.17
CA SER A 57 -33.43 2.75 -21.46
C SER A 57 -33.18 1.52 -22.34
N GLN A 58 -31.95 1.03 -22.35
CA GLN A 58 -31.64 -0.34 -22.72
C GLN A 58 -31.26 -1.11 -21.45
N PRO A 59 -31.79 -2.32 -21.21
CA PRO A 59 -31.39 -3.16 -20.09
C PRO A 59 -29.90 -3.52 -20.20
N VAL A 60 -29.05 -2.73 -19.55
CA VAL A 60 -27.63 -3.01 -19.37
C VAL A 60 -27.54 -4.18 -18.40
N GLU A 61 -27.28 -5.37 -18.93
CA GLU A 61 -26.84 -6.51 -18.15
C GLU A 61 -25.66 -6.05 -17.28
N LYS A 62 -25.87 -6.09 -15.96
CA LYS A 62 -25.02 -5.46 -14.95
C LYS A 62 -23.68 -6.20 -14.85
N THR A 63 -22.79 -5.99 -15.81
CA THR A 63 -21.38 -6.38 -15.73
C THR A 63 -20.74 -5.49 -14.67
N GLU A 64 -20.53 -6.01 -13.47
CA GLU A 64 -19.86 -5.27 -12.41
C GLU A 64 -18.44 -4.91 -12.85
N SER A 65 -18.05 -3.64 -12.64
CA SER A 65 -16.71 -3.15 -13.01
C SER A 65 -15.63 -3.90 -12.23
N ASP A 66 -14.47 -4.11 -12.86
CA ASP A 66 -13.32 -4.78 -12.25
C ASP A 66 -12.86 -4.10 -10.95
N GLU A 67 -13.01 -2.79 -10.82
CA GLU A 67 -12.70 -2.06 -9.59
C GLU A 67 -13.58 -2.51 -8.41
N VAL A 68 -14.86 -2.75 -8.67
CA VAL A 68 -15.82 -3.23 -7.66
C VAL A 68 -15.48 -4.65 -7.25
N LEU A 69 -15.18 -5.52 -8.24
CA LEU A 69 -14.81 -6.90 -8.01
C LEU A 69 -13.47 -7.04 -7.28
N LEU A 70 -12.47 -6.21 -7.63
CA LEU A 70 -11.18 -6.16 -6.95
C LEU A 70 -11.34 -5.66 -5.52
N LYS A 71 -12.09 -4.58 -5.28
CA LYS A 71 -12.35 -4.09 -3.92
C LYS A 71 -12.97 -5.18 -3.05
N LYS A 72 -13.93 -5.93 -3.59
CA LYS A 72 -14.54 -7.08 -2.91
C LYS A 72 -13.52 -8.18 -2.61
N ALA A 73 -12.70 -8.56 -3.59
CA ALA A 73 -11.69 -9.60 -3.41
C ALA A 73 -10.61 -9.20 -2.37
N VAL A 74 -10.16 -7.94 -2.37
CA VAL A 74 -9.20 -7.42 -1.38
C VAL A 74 -9.83 -7.37 0.02
N SER A 75 -11.08 -6.95 0.15
CA SER A 75 -11.83 -6.97 1.42
C SER A 75 -11.94 -8.39 1.99
N GLU A 76 -12.33 -9.36 1.16
CA GLU A 76 -12.40 -10.77 1.55
C GLU A 76 -11.05 -11.34 1.98
N LYS A 77 -9.97 -10.97 1.29
CA LYS A 77 -8.62 -11.46 1.58
C LYS A 77 -8.04 -10.87 2.88
N THR A 78 -8.18 -9.56 3.06
CA THR A 78 -7.58 -8.82 4.18
C THR A 78 -8.43 -8.87 5.45
N GLY A 79 -9.73 -9.18 5.33
CA GLY A 79 -10.69 -9.13 6.43
C GLY A 79 -11.15 -7.71 6.80
N ILE A 80 -10.68 -6.68 6.11
CA ILE A 80 -11.14 -5.30 6.30
C ILE A 80 -12.53 -5.16 5.68
N ALA A 81 -13.49 -4.61 6.41
CA ALA A 81 -14.86 -4.47 5.95
C ALA A 81 -14.96 -3.57 4.70
N ILE A 82 -15.83 -3.93 3.75
CA ILE A 82 -15.92 -3.31 2.41
C ILE A 82 -16.20 -1.79 2.43
N ASP A 83 -16.83 -1.31 3.50
CA ASP A 83 -17.21 0.09 3.76
C ASP A 83 -16.07 0.91 4.39
N THR A 84 -15.12 0.22 5.03
CA THR A 84 -13.96 0.81 5.70
C THR A 84 -12.66 0.58 4.93
N ILE A 85 -12.62 -0.33 3.96
CA ILE A 85 -11.43 -0.56 3.14
C ILE A 85 -11.26 0.53 2.06
N VAL A 86 -10.03 1.00 1.93
CA VAL A 86 -9.57 1.86 0.84
C VAL A 86 -8.67 1.01 -0.04
N VAL A 87 -9.07 0.83 -1.31
CA VAL A 87 -8.32 0.07 -2.31
C VAL A 87 -7.97 1.01 -3.45
N GLU A 88 -6.68 1.14 -3.72
CA GLU A 88 -6.16 1.88 -4.86
C GLU A 88 -5.64 0.86 -5.89
N VAL A 89 -6.07 0.96 -7.14
CA VAL A 89 -5.58 0.12 -8.24
C VAL A 89 -4.53 0.91 -8.99
N SER A 90 -3.26 0.51 -8.88
CA SER A 90 -2.15 1.22 -9.56
C SER A 90 -1.87 0.66 -10.95
N GLU A 91 -2.17 -0.61 -11.19
CA GLU A 91 -2.05 -1.23 -12.51
C GLU A 91 -3.10 -2.32 -12.67
N ASN A 92 -3.77 -2.35 -13.81
CA ASN A 92 -4.72 -3.41 -14.20
C ASN A 92 -4.59 -3.70 -15.69
N THR A 93 -4.22 -4.93 -16.04
CA THR A 93 -4.01 -5.41 -17.41
C THR A 93 -5.20 -6.23 -17.94
N GLY A 94 -6.30 -6.31 -17.18
CA GLY A 94 -7.44 -7.19 -17.43
C GLY A 94 -7.22 -8.65 -17.01
N LYS A 95 -5.97 -9.10 -16.93
CA LYS A 95 -5.58 -10.43 -16.40
C LYS A 95 -4.92 -10.34 -15.03
N TYR A 96 -4.07 -9.35 -14.82
CA TYR A 96 -3.36 -9.09 -13.56
C TYR A 96 -3.68 -7.69 -13.07
N ALA A 97 -3.76 -7.52 -11.77
CA ALA A 97 -3.88 -6.21 -11.15
C ALA A 97 -2.99 -6.13 -9.91
N LYS A 98 -2.55 -4.92 -9.59
CA LYS A 98 -1.87 -4.62 -8.32
C LYS A 98 -2.29 -3.25 -7.82
N GLY A 99 -2.01 -3.01 -6.55
CA GLY A 99 -2.40 -1.78 -5.93
C GLY A 99 -2.06 -1.71 -4.46
N LEU A 100 -2.61 -0.70 -3.80
CA LEU A 100 -2.46 -0.48 -2.37
C LEU A 100 -3.78 -0.74 -1.65
N VAL A 101 -3.67 -1.11 -0.38
CA VAL A 101 -4.80 -1.32 0.53
C VAL A 101 -4.50 -0.68 1.88
N SER A 102 -5.49 -0.01 2.45
CA SER A 102 -5.46 0.51 3.82
C SER A 102 -6.86 0.54 4.42
N ALA A 103 -6.96 0.70 5.74
CA ALA A 103 -8.24 0.99 6.38
C ALA A 103 -8.50 2.51 6.41
N LYS A 104 -9.77 2.89 6.28
CA LYS A 104 -10.21 4.29 6.29
C LYS A 104 -9.85 4.95 7.61
N GLY A 105 -9.16 6.08 7.54
CA GLY A 105 -8.73 6.83 8.71
C GLY A 105 -7.35 6.42 9.25
N GLU A 106 -6.73 5.36 8.70
CA GLU A 106 -5.33 5.07 8.95
C GLU A 106 -4.46 6.03 8.12
N THR A 107 -3.56 6.74 8.79
CA THR A 107 -2.58 7.66 8.18
C THR A 107 -1.18 7.06 8.12
N VAL A 108 -0.97 5.93 8.82
CA VAL A 108 0.28 5.17 8.90
C VAL A 108 -0.09 3.71 8.89
N GLY A 109 0.47 2.96 7.94
CA GLY A 109 0.09 1.58 7.67
C GLY A 109 -0.57 1.42 6.30
N GLY A 110 -0.71 0.16 5.90
CA GLY A 110 -1.20 -0.24 4.59
C GLY A 110 -0.38 -1.41 4.05
N GLY A 111 -0.80 -1.97 2.93
CA GLY A 111 -0.08 -2.99 2.20
C GLY A 111 -0.25 -2.78 0.71
N TYR A 112 0.50 -3.54 -0.07
CA TYR A 112 0.16 -3.73 -1.47
C TYR A 112 -0.47 -5.10 -1.65
N TRP A 113 -1.18 -5.26 -2.75
CA TRP A 113 -1.82 -6.51 -3.12
C TRP A 113 -1.54 -6.84 -4.58
N LEU A 114 -1.59 -8.13 -4.90
CA LEU A 114 -1.49 -8.67 -6.25
C LEU A 114 -2.71 -9.55 -6.52
N ALA A 115 -3.33 -9.38 -7.68
CA ALA A 115 -4.52 -10.10 -8.08
C ALA A 115 -4.37 -10.70 -9.47
N VAL A 116 -4.90 -11.90 -9.65
CA VAL A 116 -5.03 -12.57 -10.95
C VAL A 116 -6.51 -12.84 -11.26
N LYS A 117 -6.90 -12.63 -12.52
CA LYS A 117 -8.23 -12.92 -13.02
C LYS A 117 -8.23 -14.28 -13.72
N THR A 118 -9.01 -15.21 -13.19
CA THR A 118 -9.21 -16.54 -13.79
C THR A 118 -10.70 -16.76 -13.99
N SER A 119 -11.12 -17.08 -15.22
CA SER A 119 -12.53 -17.30 -15.58
C SER A 119 -13.45 -16.14 -15.16
N GLY A 120 -12.99 -14.90 -15.32
CA GLY A 120 -13.74 -13.69 -14.98
C GLY A 120 -13.74 -13.32 -13.49
N LYS A 121 -13.17 -14.15 -12.60
CA LYS A 121 -13.11 -13.91 -11.16
C LYS A 121 -11.71 -13.45 -10.74
N TRP A 122 -11.65 -12.35 -9.98
CA TRP A 122 -10.42 -11.89 -9.34
C TRP A 122 -10.10 -12.69 -8.09
N THR A 123 -8.84 -13.09 -7.95
CA THR A 123 -8.30 -13.76 -6.76
C THR A 123 -7.05 -13.02 -6.31
N ILE A 124 -6.99 -12.66 -5.03
CA ILE A 124 -5.80 -12.04 -4.43
C ILE A 124 -4.78 -13.13 -4.10
N VAL A 125 -3.62 -13.06 -4.75
CA VAL A 125 -2.54 -14.03 -4.57
C VAL A 125 -1.56 -13.60 -3.49
N TYR A 126 -1.46 -12.29 -3.27
CA TYR A 126 -0.60 -11.68 -2.27
C TYR A 126 -1.25 -10.42 -1.71
N ASP A 127 -1.11 -10.23 -0.41
CA ASP A 127 -1.41 -9.01 0.33
C ASP A 127 -0.38 -8.86 1.46
N GLY A 128 0.23 -7.68 1.59
CA GLY A 128 1.24 -7.44 2.62
C GLY A 128 2.16 -6.26 2.35
N GLN A 129 3.17 -6.09 3.21
CA GLN A 129 4.14 -4.99 3.17
C GLN A 129 5.52 -5.42 2.67
N SER A 130 5.72 -6.72 2.39
CA SER A 130 7.01 -7.31 2.04
C SER A 130 7.03 -7.74 0.57
N THR A 131 8.20 -8.00 0.00
CA THR A 131 8.29 -8.68 -1.29
C THR A 131 7.59 -10.06 -1.24
N PRO A 132 6.85 -10.49 -2.28
CA PRO A 132 6.10 -11.74 -2.23
C PRO A 132 7.04 -12.94 -2.44
N GLU A 133 6.61 -14.14 -2.06
CA GLU A 133 7.35 -15.35 -2.41
C GLU A 133 7.19 -15.70 -3.90
N CYS A 134 8.22 -16.27 -4.51
CA CYS A 134 8.16 -16.72 -5.90
C CYS A 134 7.06 -17.77 -6.11
N SER A 135 6.82 -18.60 -5.08
CA SER A 135 5.74 -19.59 -5.00
C SER A 135 4.34 -18.98 -5.19
N GLN A 136 4.15 -17.69 -4.88
CA GLN A 136 2.87 -16.99 -4.99
C GLN A 136 2.68 -16.34 -6.36
N VAL A 137 3.76 -15.94 -7.04
CA VAL A 137 3.69 -15.11 -8.26
C VAL A 137 4.06 -15.86 -9.54
N ASP A 138 4.88 -16.91 -9.45
CA ASP A 138 5.30 -17.70 -10.62
C ASP A 138 4.21 -18.65 -11.13
N PRO A 139 3.50 -19.44 -10.29
CA PRO A 139 2.42 -20.30 -10.78
C PRO A 139 1.27 -19.55 -11.48
N PRO A 140 0.76 -18.41 -10.99
CA PRO A 140 -0.20 -17.60 -11.73
C PRO A 140 0.43 -16.82 -12.91
N GLY A 141 1.76 -16.81 -13.01
CA GLY A 141 2.51 -16.28 -14.15
C GLY A 141 2.56 -14.76 -14.22
N PHE A 142 2.69 -14.06 -13.09
CA PHE A 142 2.81 -12.60 -13.10
C PHE A 142 4.04 -12.18 -13.91
N PRO A 143 3.94 -11.16 -14.78
CA PRO A 143 5.09 -10.69 -15.54
C PRO A 143 6.12 -10.02 -14.62
N ALA A 144 7.41 -10.14 -14.96
CA ALA A 144 8.50 -9.49 -14.24
C ALA A 144 8.37 -7.95 -14.22
N SER A 145 7.69 -7.36 -15.22
CA SER A 145 7.37 -5.93 -15.23
C SER A 145 6.44 -5.50 -14.08
N MET A 146 5.56 -6.39 -13.61
CA MET A 146 4.66 -6.11 -12.48
C MET A 146 5.28 -6.47 -11.15
N VAL A 147 5.99 -7.60 -11.10
CA VAL A 147 6.67 -8.14 -9.91
C VAL A 147 8.10 -8.48 -10.33
N PRO A 148 9.06 -7.55 -10.18
CA PRO A 148 10.43 -7.75 -10.66
C PRO A 148 11.27 -8.63 -9.74
N GLU A 149 10.87 -8.78 -8.49
CA GLU A 149 11.62 -9.52 -7.47
C GLU A 149 10.68 -10.36 -6.61
N CYS A 150 11.18 -11.48 -6.10
CA CYS A 150 10.47 -12.35 -5.18
C CYS A 150 11.44 -13.05 -4.22
N PHE A 151 10.94 -13.58 -3.11
CA PHE A 151 11.71 -14.45 -2.22
C PHE A 151 11.64 -15.91 -2.69
N ASP A 152 12.79 -16.55 -2.86
CA ASP A 152 12.88 -17.98 -3.15
C ASP A 152 12.57 -18.84 -1.90
N ALA A 153 12.51 -20.15 -2.06
CA ALA A 153 12.23 -21.08 -0.97
C ALA A 153 13.31 -21.09 0.14
N SER A 154 14.48 -20.51 -0.13
CA SER A 154 15.57 -20.35 0.85
C SER A 154 15.56 -18.98 1.53
N GLY A 155 14.60 -18.11 1.18
CA GLY A 155 14.48 -16.74 1.70
C GLY A 155 15.41 -15.73 1.03
N ASN A 156 16.03 -16.06 -0.10
CA ASN A 156 16.85 -15.11 -0.85
C ASN A 156 15.97 -14.27 -1.76
N LEU A 157 16.24 -12.96 -1.81
CA LEU A 157 15.64 -12.07 -2.79
C LEU A 157 16.25 -12.37 -4.17
N VAL A 158 15.41 -12.74 -5.13
CA VAL A 158 15.82 -13.03 -6.51
C VAL A 158 15.11 -12.13 -7.49
N THR A 159 15.82 -11.69 -8.53
CA THR A 159 15.25 -10.93 -9.64
C THR A 159 14.62 -11.87 -10.66
N ARG A 160 13.37 -11.60 -11.02
CA ARG A 160 12.58 -12.35 -12.01
C ARG A 160 12.93 -11.87 -13.42
N LYS A 161 12.93 -12.78 -14.40
CA LYS A 161 13.21 -12.52 -15.81
C LYS A 161 11.95 -12.64 -16.65
#